data_AF-A0A822DZF7-F1
#
_entry.id   AF-A0A822DZF7-F1
#
_cell.length_a   1.000
_cell.length_b   1.000
_cell.length_c   1.000
_cell.angle_alpha   90.00
_cell.angle_beta   90.00
_cell.angle_gamma   90.00
#
_symmetry.space_group_name_H-M   'P 1'
#
loop_
_entity.id
_entity.type
_entity.pdbx_description
1 polymer ?
#
loop_
_entity_poly.entity_id
_entity_poly.type
_entity_poly.pdbx_seq_one_letter_code
_entity_poly.pdbx_strand_id
1 'polypeptide(L)'
;HLNVPNESASTFFGASDSTIVSSSTTSNDFDVSTLNDDEVRERFKSVMDDLFEGNETKKKMFEQTTTAHMREMLISHYKLATNEMSGPKSPEYQIQCLNNVTIDNINSKNSKETFERVAFSLKKYGLKWSKVFSENYNGPNAMLKAIRACISKIQYTR
;
A
#
# COMPACT_ATOMS: atom_id res chain seq x y z
N HIS A 1 -65.08 -10.80 2.66
CA HIS A 1 -64.78 -11.99 3.46
C HIS A 1 -64.26 -13.10 2.55
N LEU A 2 -62.93 -13.24 2.45
CA LEU A 2 -62.23 -14.36 1.82
C LEU A 2 -60.95 -14.56 2.65
N ASN A 3 -60.98 -15.50 3.59
CA ASN A 3 -60.32 -16.81 3.52
C ASN A 3 -58.83 -16.74 3.18
N VAL A 4 -58.03 -16.78 4.24
CA VAL A 4 -56.62 -17.18 4.22
C VAL A 4 -56.56 -18.71 4.15
N PRO A 5 -55.68 -19.25 3.31
CA PRO A 5 -54.78 -20.28 3.80
C PRO A 5 -53.31 -19.90 3.57
N ASN A 6 -52.57 -20.16 4.63
CA ASN A 6 -51.12 -20.26 4.73
C ASN A 6 -50.59 -21.33 3.77
N GLU A 7 -49.58 -21.00 2.94
CA GLU A 7 -48.49 -21.92 2.57
C GLU A 7 -47.38 -21.20 1.79
N SER A 8 -46.18 -21.26 2.37
CA SER A 8 -44.83 -21.24 1.80
C SER A 8 -44.68 -20.96 0.29
N ALA A 9 -44.31 -19.72 -0.03
CA ALA A 9 -43.81 -19.36 -1.36
C ALA A 9 -42.26 -19.38 -1.38
N SER A 10 -41.75 -20.39 -2.07
CA SER A 10 -40.41 -20.51 -2.62
C SER A 10 -40.16 -19.44 -3.69
N THR A 11 -39.04 -18.72 -3.59
CA THR A 11 -38.38 -17.98 -4.68
C THR A 11 -36.87 -18.08 -4.42
N PHE A 12 -36.15 -18.94 -5.15
CA PHE A 12 -35.48 -18.66 -6.42
C PHE A 12 -34.51 -17.47 -6.34
N PHE A 13 -33.23 -17.78 -6.14
CA PHE A 13 -32.12 -17.17 -6.88
C PHE A 13 -31.04 -18.23 -7.06
N GLY A 14 -30.83 -18.64 -8.32
CA GLY A 14 -29.62 -19.34 -8.73
C GLY A 14 -28.47 -18.35 -8.95
N ALA A 15 -27.30 -18.94 -9.20
CA ALA A 15 -26.01 -18.32 -9.56
C ALA A 15 -25.24 -17.76 -8.33
N SER A 16 -24.01 -18.16 -8.02
CA SER A 16 -23.02 -18.99 -8.73
C SER A 16 -22.02 -19.54 -7.72
N ASP A 17 -21.45 -20.70 -8.03
CA ASP A 17 -20.18 -21.17 -7.47
C ASP A 17 -19.15 -20.04 -7.52
N SER A 18 -18.89 -19.40 -6.39
CA SER A 18 -17.66 -18.64 -6.20
C SER A 18 -16.57 -19.67 -5.92
N THR A 19 -16.04 -20.22 -7.01
CA THR A 19 -14.68 -20.77 -7.01
C THR A 19 -13.81 -19.68 -6.41
N ILE A 20 -13.40 -19.87 -5.16
CA ILE A 20 -12.34 -19.09 -4.55
C ILE A 20 -11.12 -19.45 -5.38
N VAL A 21 -10.82 -18.60 -6.36
CA VAL A 21 -9.51 -18.58 -7.00
C VAL A 21 -8.58 -18.11 -5.89
N SER A 22 -8.05 -19.09 -5.15
CA SER A 22 -6.80 -18.94 -4.42
C SER A 22 -5.81 -18.41 -5.43
N SER A 23 -5.70 -17.09 -5.49
CA SER A 23 -4.66 -16.41 -6.24
C SER A 23 -3.40 -16.78 -5.50
N SER A 24 -2.77 -17.85 -5.97
CA SER A 24 -1.42 -18.23 -5.63
C SER A 24 -0.55 -17.04 -6.01
N THR A 25 -0.39 -16.09 -5.09
CA THR A 25 0.66 -15.10 -5.20
C THR A 25 1.94 -15.90 -5.09
N THR A 26 2.49 -16.30 -6.23
CA THR A 26 3.87 -16.74 -6.31
C THR A 26 4.67 -15.62 -5.67
N SER A 27 5.13 -15.88 -4.44
CA SER A 27 6.23 -15.17 -3.81
C SER A 27 7.43 -15.42 -4.70
N ASN A 28 7.52 -14.67 -5.80
CA ASN A 28 8.76 -14.52 -6.52
C ASN A 28 9.62 -13.65 -5.61
N ASP A 29 10.25 -14.29 -4.64
CA ASP A 29 11.46 -13.77 -4.04
C ASP A 29 12.44 -13.55 -5.20
N PHE A 30 12.45 -12.33 -5.73
CA PHE A 30 13.25 -11.96 -6.88
C PHE A 30 14.71 -12.02 -6.46
N ASP A 31 15.38 -13.09 -6.84
CA ASP A 31 16.75 -13.35 -6.43
C ASP A 31 17.75 -12.60 -7.32
N VAL A 32 18.15 -11.42 -6.85
CA VAL A 32 19.18 -10.57 -7.47
C VAL A 32 20.52 -11.32 -7.63
N SER A 33 20.76 -12.41 -6.88
CA SER A 33 21.98 -13.21 -7.03
C SER A 33 22.07 -13.93 -8.37
N THR A 34 20.94 -14.13 -9.06
CA THR A 34 20.86 -14.83 -10.35
C THR A 34 21.02 -13.93 -11.57
N LEU A 35 21.00 -12.61 -11.40
CA LEU A 35 21.11 -11.65 -12.51
C LEU A 35 22.53 -11.62 -13.10
N ASN A 36 22.65 -11.32 -14.39
CA ASN A 36 23.94 -10.96 -14.99
C ASN A 36 24.28 -9.47 -14.76
N ASP A 37 25.49 -9.06 -15.11
CA ASP A 37 25.99 -7.72 -14.80
C ASP A 37 25.28 -6.59 -15.56
N ASP A 38 24.81 -6.85 -16.78
CA ASP A 38 24.04 -5.89 -17.57
C ASP A 38 22.64 -5.71 -16.99
N GLU A 39 21.98 -6.80 -16.58
CA GLU A 39 20.69 -6.79 -15.89
C GLU A 39 20.75 -6.06 -14.55
N VAL A 40 21.83 -6.24 -13.78
CA VAL A 40 22.08 -5.51 -12.53
C VAL A 40 22.16 -4.01 -12.80
N ARG A 41 22.87 -3.60 -13.85
CA ARG A 41 23.04 -2.18 -14.20
C ARG A 41 21.73 -1.53 -14.64
N GLU A 42 20.93 -2.21 -15.48
CA GLU A 42 19.62 -1.71 -15.88
C GLU A 42 18.65 -1.60 -14.69
N ARG A 43 18.58 -2.64 -13.85
CA ARG A 43 17.73 -2.63 -12.66
C ARG A 43 18.15 -1.55 -11.67
N PHE A 44 19.45 -1.39 -11.45
CA PHE A 44 19.98 -0.33 -10.60
C PHE A 44 19.59 1.05 -11.12
N LYS A 45 19.74 1.29 -12.43
CA LYS A 45 19.35 2.56 -13.05
C LYS A 45 17.86 2.87 -12.82
N SER A 46 16.98 1.89 -13.04
CA SER A 46 15.55 2.04 -12.77
C SER A 46 15.24 2.38 -11.31
N VAL A 47 15.89 1.71 -10.34
CA VAL A 47 15.71 2.00 -8.91
C VAL A 47 16.21 3.40 -8.54
N MET A 48 17.30 3.84 -9.15
CA MET A 48 17.85 5.17 -8.91
C MET A 48 17.00 6.27 -9.55
N ASP A 49 16.39 6.01 -10.70
CA ASP A 49 15.42 6.90 -11.33
C ASP A 49 14.19 7.11 -10.44
N ASP A 50 13.66 6.03 -9.85
CA ASP A 50 12.53 6.09 -8.92
C ASP A 50 12.89 6.81 -7.61
N LEU A 51 14.11 6.64 -7.10
CA LEU A 51 14.55 7.23 -5.82
C LEU A 51 14.95 8.71 -5.94
N PHE A 52 15.44 9.12 -7.11
CA PHE A 52 16.05 10.44 -7.33
C PHE A 52 15.40 11.22 -8.47
N GLU A 53 14.11 11.00 -8.74
CA GLU A 53 13.37 11.76 -9.76
C GLU A 53 13.61 13.28 -9.60
N GLY A 54 14.22 13.90 -10.62
CA GLY A 54 14.59 15.32 -10.63
C GLY A 54 15.92 15.71 -9.96
N ASN A 55 16.72 14.75 -9.46
CA ASN A 55 18.03 15.00 -8.83
C ASN A 55 19.19 14.29 -9.57
N GLU A 56 19.57 14.84 -10.74
CA GLU A 56 20.67 14.30 -11.55
C GLU A 56 22.02 14.27 -10.82
N THR A 57 22.26 15.20 -9.90
CA THR A 57 23.55 15.29 -9.20
C THR A 57 23.76 14.09 -8.28
N LYS A 58 22.73 13.67 -7.53
CA LYS A 58 22.81 12.46 -6.72
C LYS A 58 22.87 11.22 -7.60
N LYS A 59 22.11 11.17 -8.69
CA LYS A 59 22.13 10.04 -9.64
C LYS A 59 23.53 9.78 -10.22
N LYS A 60 24.24 10.84 -10.64
CA LYS A 60 25.61 10.74 -11.19
C LYS A 60 26.66 10.22 -10.19
N MET A 61 26.48 10.45 -8.89
CA MET A 61 27.38 9.91 -7.86
C MET A 61 27.34 8.38 -7.79
N PHE A 62 26.22 7.76 -8.17
CA PHE A 62 26.05 6.31 -8.13
C PHE A 62 26.33 5.63 -9.47
N GLU A 63 26.35 6.37 -10.59
CA GLU A 63 26.74 5.83 -11.90
C GLU A 63 28.23 5.41 -11.95
N GLN A 64 29.07 5.94 -11.06
CA GLN A 64 30.50 5.59 -10.93
C GLN A 64 30.76 4.36 -10.04
N THR A 65 29.69 3.71 -9.57
CA THR A 65 29.79 2.58 -8.64
C THR A 65 30.11 1.26 -9.39
N THR A 66 30.81 0.33 -8.74
CA THR A 66 31.09 -0.99 -9.33
C THR A 66 29.82 -1.84 -9.43
N THR A 67 29.75 -2.74 -10.42
CA THR A 67 28.60 -3.63 -10.59
C THR A 67 28.34 -4.50 -9.36
N ALA A 68 29.40 -4.94 -8.67
CA ALA A 68 29.29 -5.68 -7.42
C ALA A 68 28.56 -4.86 -6.33
N HIS A 69 28.91 -3.58 -6.18
CA HIS A 69 28.27 -2.73 -5.18
C HIS A 69 26.85 -2.31 -5.59
N MET A 70 26.57 -2.15 -6.90
CA MET A 70 25.21 -2.01 -7.41
C MET A 70 24.34 -3.22 -7.04
N ARG A 71 24.89 -4.43 -7.15
CA ARG A 71 24.21 -5.68 -6.79
C ARG A 71 23.89 -5.73 -5.29
N GLU A 72 24.83 -5.39 -4.43
CA GLU A 72 24.60 -5.32 -2.97
C GLU A 72 23.52 -4.31 -2.60
N MET A 73 23.54 -3.13 -3.23
CA MET A 73 22.51 -2.11 -3.04
C MET A 73 21.14 -2.59 -3.51
N LEU A 74 21.05 -3.27 -4.66
CA LEU A 74 19.80 -3.87 -5.13
C LEU A 74 19.29 -4.95 -4.18
N ILE A 75 20.14 -5.88 -3.73
CA ILE A 75 19.75 -6.91 -2.75
C ILE A 75 19.18 -6.25 -1.50
N SER A 76 19.84 -5.21 -0.99
CA SER A 76 19.40 -4.48 0.19
C SER A 76 18.07 -3.75 -0.06
N HIS A 77 17.93 -3.10 -1.22
CA HIS A 77 16.71 -2.41 -1.63
C HIS A 77 15.53 -3.37 -1.76
N TYR A 78 15.70 -4.53 -2.40
CA TYR A 78 14.63 -5.50 -2.57
C TYR A 78 14.24 -6.18 -1.25
N LYS A 79 15.20 -6.49 -0.37
CA LYS A 79 14.92 -6.99 0.99
C LYS A 79 14.15 -5.98 1.83
N LEU A 80 14.45 -4.68 1.66
CA LEU A 80 13.67 -3.62 2.30
C LEU A 80 12.27 -3.54 1.67
N ALA A 81 12.16 -3.50 0.34
CA ALA A 81 10.89 -3.39 -0.37
C ALA A 81 9.90 -4.54 -0.08
N THR A 82 10.37 -5.78 0.07
CA THR A 82 9.51 -6.93 0.45
C THR A 82 8.99 -6.82 1.88
N ASN A 83 9.80 -6.30 2.80
CA ASN A 83 9.38 -5.98 4.17
C ASN A 83 8.51 -4.71 4.25
N GLU A 84 8.56 -3.83 3.25
CA GLU A 84 7.82 -2.56 3.19
C GLU A 84 6.42 -2.71 2.58
N MET A 85 6.21 -3.75 1.76
CA MET A 85 4.91 -4.09 1.16
C MET A 85 4.10 -5.08 2.01
N SER A 86 4.58 -5.45 3.19
CA SER A 86 3.94 -6.43 4.08
C SER A 86 3.83 -5.90 5.53
N GLY A 87 2.90 -6.47 6.29
CA GLY A 87 2.71 -6.16 7.71
C GLY A 87 2.24 -4.72 8.00
N PRO A 88 2.54 -4.16 9.18
CA PRO A 88 1.97 -2.89 9.66
C PRO A 88 2.47 -1.64 8.91
N LYS A 89 3.33 -1.82 7.91
CA LYS A 89 3.95 -0.79 7.07
C LYS A 89 3.40 -0.81 5.63
N SER A 90 2.64 -1.84 5.25
CA SER A 90 2.09 -1.93 3.91
C SER A 90 1.09 -0.79 3.64
N PRO A 91 0.95 -0.36 2.37
CA PRO A 91 -0.08 0.60 1.99
C PRO A 91 -1.48 0.13 2.42
N GLU A 92 -1.79 -1.15 2.21
CA GLU A 92 -3.08 -1.76 2.56
C GLU A 92 -3.39 -1.64 4.06
N TYR A 93 -2.45 -2.01 4.92
CA TYR A 93 -2.67 -1.94 6.37
C TYR A 93 -2.90 -0.50 6.82
N GLN A 94 -2.12 0.45 6.31
CA GLN A 94 -2.26 1.85 6.67
C GLN A 94 -3.57 2.45 6.18
N ILE A 95 -4.08 2.00 5.03
CA ILE A 95 -5.42 2.33 4.52
C ILE A 95 -6.50 1.80 5.46
N GLN A 96 -6.39 0.55 5.91
CA GLN A 96 -7.33 -0.02 6.88
C GLN A 96 -7.34 0.79 8.18
N CYS A 97 -6.17 1.17 8.69
CA CYS A 97 -6.08 2.06 9.86
C CYS A 97 -6.76 3.41 9.62
N LEU A 98 -6.54 4.05 8.45
CA LEU A 98 -7.18 5.32 8.10
C LEU A 98 -8.71 5.19 8.02
N ASN A 99 -9.22 4.13 7.42
CA ASN A 99 -10.66 3.89 7.30
C ASN A 99 -11.32 3.64 8.68
N ASN A 100 -10.56 3.18 9.66
CA ASN A 100 -11.03 3.00 11.03
C ASN A 100 -11.05 4.29 11.84
N VAL A 101 -10.51 5.41 11.34
CA VAL A 101 -10.60 6.71 12.02
C VAL A 101 -12.01 7.26 11.87
N THR A 102 -12.74 7.34 12.99
CA THR A 102 -14.10 7.87 13.08
C THR A 102 -14.17 9.03 14.06
N ILE A 103 -15.29 9.74 14.08
CA ILE A 103 -15.55 10.88 15.00
C ILE A 103 -15.40 10.44 16.47
N ASP A 104 -15.70 9.18 16.79
CA ASP A 104 -15.72 8.67 18.16
C ASP A 104 -14.34 8.30 18.68
N ASN A 105 -13.46 7.80 17.81
CA ASN A 105 -12.14 7.29 18.21
C ASN A 105 -10.97 8.22 17.85
N ILE A 106 -11.27 9.41 17.32
CA ILE A 106 -10.25 10.29 16.76
C ILE A 106 -9.23 10.83 17.76
N ASN A 107 -9.60 10.96 19.03
CA ASN A 107 -8.68 11.39 20.09
C ASN A 107 -7.87 10.22 20.68
N SER A 108 -8.05 9.01 20.15
CA SER A 108 -7.25 7.88 20.59
C SER A 108 -5.78 8.06 20.18
N LYS A 109 -4.87 7.46 20.95
CA LYS A 109 -3.46 7.40 20.57
C LYS A 109 -3.27 6.73 19.20
N ASN A 110 -4.11 5.73 18.91
CA ASN A 110 -4.05 4.93 17.68
C ASN A 110 -4.38 5.74 16.41
N SER A 111 -5.36 6.64 16.45
CA SER A 111 -5.71 7.48 15.29
C SER A 111 -4.61 8.50 14.98
N LYS A 112 -3.99 9.10 16.00
CA LYS A 112 -2.83 9.99 15.81
C LYS A 112 -1.63 9.25 15.21
N GLU A 113 -1.28 8.09 15.79
CA GLU A 113 -0.19 7.25 15.29
C GLU A 113 -0.43 6.79 13.85
N THR A 114 -1.69 6.63 13.43
CA THR A 114 -2.05 6.28 12.05
C THR A 114 -1.60 7.35 11.06
N PHE A 115 -1.93 8.63 11.32
CA PHE A 115 -1.51 9.73 10.45
C PHE A 115 0.01 9.90 10.39
N GLU A 116 0.68 9.79 11.55
CA GLU A 116 2.15 9.88 11.63
C GLU A 116 2.82 8.75 10.85
N ARG A 117 2.26 7.53 10.89
CA ARG A 117 2.79 6.38 10.15
C ARG A 117 2.64 6.54 8.65
N VAL A 118 1.50 7.06 8.18
CA VAL A 118 1.27 7.36 6.76
C VAL A 118 2.24 8.44 6.28
N ALA A 119 2.41 9.52 7.04
CA ALA A 119 3.35 10.58 6.71
C ALA A 119 4.80 10.07 6.65
N PHE A 120 5.21 9.25 7.62
CA PHE A 120 6.52 8.61 7.61
C PHE A 120 6.72 7.71 6.39
N SER A 121 5.71 6.92 6.04
CA SER A 121 5.78 5.95 4.95
C SER A 121 5.86 6.63 3.58
N LEU A 122 5.05 7.66 3.35
CA LEU A 122 5.12 8.51 2.15
C LEU A 122 6.51 9.15 2.01
N LYS A 123 7.10 9.61 3.11
CA LYS A 123 8.42 10.25 3.11
C LYS A 123 9.57 9.26 2.90
N LYS A 124 9.48 8.07 3.50
CA LYS A 124 10.57 7.09 3.54
C LYS A 124 10.61 6.18 2.31
N TYR A 125 9.47 5.74 1.83
CA TYR A 125 9.37 4.67 0.81
C TYR A 125 9.14 5.21 -0.61
N GLY A 126 9.07 6.54 -0.75
CA GLY A 126 9.13 7.24 -2.04
C GLY A 126 7.95 6.98 -2.97
N LEU A 127 8.20 7.15 -4.28
CA LEU A 127 7.18 7.15 -5.32
C LEU A 127 6.44 5.83 -5.45
N LYS A 128 7.14 4.69 -5.40
CA LYS A 128 6.51 3.37 -5.57
C LYS A 128 5.46 3.08 -4.51
N TRP A 129 5.77 3.33 -3.24
CA TRP A 129 4.82 3.16 -2.14
C TRP A 129 3.65 4.14 -2.28
N SER A 130 3.94 5.40 -2.62
CA SER A 130 2.93 6.44 -2.82
C SER A 130 1.99 6.12 -3.98
N LYS A 131 2.50 5.54 -5.06
CA LYS A 131 1.74 5.09 -6.22
C LYS A 131 0.81 3.95 -5.85
N VAL A 132 1.30 2.91 -5.17
CA VAL A 132 0.47 1.82 -4.68
C VAL A 132 -0.60 2.32 -3.69
N PHE A 133 -0.22 3.18 -2.75
CA PHE A 133 -1.15 3.77 -1.78
C PHE A 133 -2.26 4.59 -2.46
N SER A 134 -1.94 5.35 -3.51
CA SER A 134 -2.90 6.19 -4.21
C SER A 134 -3.74 5.44 -5.24
N GLU A 135 -3.10 4.71 -6.15
CA GLU A 135 -3.75 4.07 -7.29
C GLU A 135 -4.46 2.77 -6.90
N ASN A 136 -3.82 1.90 -6.11
CA ASN A 136 -4.37 0.58 -5.82
C ASN A 136 -5.37 0.61 -4.66
N TYR A 137 -5.18 1.54 -3.71
CA TYR A 137 -5.96 1.57 -2.47
C TYR A 137 -6.76 2.86 -2.26
N ASN A 138 -6.72 3.81 -3.20
CA ASN A 138 -7.44 5.08 -3.11
C ASN A 138 -7.13 5.86 -1.81
N GLY A 139 -5.86 5.86 -1.41
CA GLY A 139 -5.39 6.43 -0.16
C GLY A 139 -5.69 7.91 0.07
N PRO A 140 -5.64 8.79 -0.95
CA PRO A 140 -6.08 10.18 -0.81
C PRO A 140 -7.53 10.29 -0.32
N ASN A 141 -8.44 9.44 -0.81
CA ASN A 141 -9.83 9.45 -0.37
C ASN A 141 -9.99 8.94 1.07
N ALA A 142 -9.25 7.91 1.47
CA ALA A 142 -9.23 7.43 2.85
C ALA A 142 -8.71 8.51 3.82
N MET A 143 -7.65 9.22 3.43
CA MET A 143 -7.10 10.36 4.18
C MET A 143 -8.13 11.49 4.31
N LEU A 144 -8.82 11.85 3.23
CA LEU A 144 -9.87 12.87 3.24
C LEU A 144 -11.04 12.49 4.14
N LYS A 145 -11.47 11.23 4.13
CA LYS A 145 -12.52 10.74 5.05
C LYS A 145 -12.10 10.90 6.51
N ALA A 146 -10.88 10.49 6.85
CA ALA A 146 -10.35 10.62 8.20
C ALA A 146 -10.25 12.11 8.63
N ILE A 147 -9.79 13.00 7.75
CA ILE A 147 -9.74 14.45 7.99
C ILE A 147 -11.14 15.04 8.20
N ARG A 148 -12.14 14.61 7.42
CA ARG A 148 -13.54 15.05 7.61
C ARG A 148 -14.08 14.62 8.98
N ALA A 149 -13.70 13.44 9.47
CA ALA A 149 -14.04 13.03 10.83
C ALA A 149 -13.40 13.96 11.88
N CYS A 150 -12.15 14.41 11.67
CA CYS A 150 -11.51 15.42 12.52
C CYS A 150 -12.30 16.73 12.57
N ILE A 151 -12.63 17.25 11.40
CA ILE A 151 -13.32 18.54 11.27
C ILE A 151 -14.72 18.45 11.91
N SER A 152 -15.44 17.35 11.64
CA SER A 152 -16.77 17.12 12.21
C SER A 152 -16.72 17.08 13.74
N LYS A 153 -15.74 16.39 14.33
CA LYS A 153 -15.57 16.36 15.79
C LYS A 153 -15.43 17.76 16.36
N ILE A 154 -14.55 18.59 15.78
CA ILE A 154 -14.33 19.98 16.22
C ILE A 154 -15.63 20.79 16.18
N GLN A 155 -16.43 20.63 15.11
CA GLN A 155 -17.72 21.31 14.97
C GLN A 155 -18.75 20.85 16.00
N TYR A 156 -18.80 19.55 16.35
CA TYR A 156 -19.73 19.00 17.34
C TYR A 156 -19.37 19.32 18.80
N THR A 157 -18.09 19.60 19.10
CA THR A 157 -17.65 20.01 20.46
C THR A 157 -17.72 21.51 20.73
N ARG A 158 -18.14 22.32 19.76
CA ARG A 158 -18.39 23.77 19.92
C ARG A 158 -19.88 24.04 20.08
#